data_AF-A0A6P5IQR3-F1
#
_entry.id   AF-A0A6P5IQR3-F1
#
_cell.length_a   1.000
_cell.length_b   1.000
_cell.length_c   1.000
_cell.angle_alpha   90.00
_cell.angle_beta   90.00
_cell.angle_gamma   90.00
#
_symmetry.space_group_name_H-M   'P 1'
#
loop_
_entity.id
_entity.type
_entity.pdbx_description
1 polymer ?
#
loop_
_entity_poly.entity_id
_entity_poly.type
_entity_poly.pdbx_seq_one_letter_code
_entity_poly.pdbx_strand_id
1 'polypeptide(L)'
;MHTKRPFPGLTFCAFYLATYLTNKYVLSVLKFTYPTLFQGWQTLIGGLLLHISWKLGWVEINSNSRAKVLAWLPSSMLFVGIIYAGSRALSKLSIPVFFTLHNASEVIVCLYQKCISKELISSSKIWSAVFLLVAAGCLPFYDSQFDQAGYFWAAIHLFCVGSYKILHKAWKSNMLSDIDQQYLNYIFSVVLLAFASHPTGDLFSVLEFPFLYFYRFHTSCCASGFLGFFLMLSSVKLKNNMAPAQHTAWIFFAKPSTGWTWRSLAGLLREDEHIEKRRNIKPTSCKH
;
A
#
# COMPACT_ATOMS: atom_id res chain seq x y z
N MET A 1 33.32 11.12 -7.93
CA MET A 1 31.94 10.58 -7.82
C MET A 1 31.75 10.04 -6.41
N HIS A 2 31.02 10.75 -5.54
CA HIS A 2 30.64 10.20 -4.24
C HIS A 2 29.57 9.13 -4.47
N THR A 3 29.95 7.85 -4.45
CA THR A 3 29.02 6.73 -4.35
C THR A 3 28.26 6.90 -3.02
N LYS A 4 27.06 7.51 -3.08
CA LYS A 4 26.15 7.53 -1.94
C LYS A 4 25.91 6.08 -1.52
N ARG A 5 26.15 5.79 -0.24
CA ARG A 5 26.12 4.42 0.32
C ARG A 5 24.79 3.74 -0.05
N PRO A 6 24.78 2.49 -0.54
CA PRO A 6 23.57 1.79 -0.98
C PRO A 6 22.59 1.47 0.16
N PHE A 7 23.04 1.62 1.40
CA PHE A 7 22.33 1.21 2.61
C PHE A 7 20.89 1.75 2.73
N PRO A 8 20.57 3.05 2.50
CA PRO A 8 19.20 3.52 2.61
C PRO A 8 18.28 2.93 1.52
N GLY A 9 18.83 2.65 0.32
CA GLY A 9 18.12 2.01 -0.77
C GLY A 9 17.82 0.54 -0.48
N LEU A 10 18.80 -0.21 0.01
CA LEU A 10 18.62 -1.60 0.43
C LEU A 10 17.62 -1.72 1.58
N THR A 11 17.68 -0.81 2.55
CA THR A 11 16.74 -0.74 3.67
C THR A 11 15.31 -0.50 3.17
N PHE A 12 15.13 0.45 2.25
CA PHE A 12 13.85 0.69 1.60
C PHE A 12 13.34 -0.56 0.86
N CYS A 13 14.18 -1.21 0.05
CA CYS A 13 13.81 -2.42 -0.67
C CYS A 13 13.40 -3.56 0.27
N ALA A 14 14.12 -3.76 1.38
CA ALA A 14 13.81 -4.78 2.37
C ALA A 14 12.45 -4.53 3.04
N PHE A 15 12.17 -3.30 3.48
CA PHE A 15 10.87 -2.95 4.05
C PHE A 15 9.75 -2.99 3.01
N TYR A 16 10.02 -2.58 1.76
CA TYR A 16 9.05 -2.64 0.66
C TYR A 16 8.63 -4.09 0.41
N LEU A 17 9.61 -4.97 0.23
CA LEU A 17 9.42 -6.40 0.04
C LEU A 17 8.63 -7.01 1.22
N ALA A 18 9.11 -6.82 2.44
CA ALA A 18 8.48 -7.39 3.64
C ALA A 18 7.03 -6.90 3.81
N THR A 19 6.75 -5.61 3.59
CA THR A 19 5.40 -5.03 3.71
C THR A 19 4.44 -5.67 2.72
N TYR A 20 4.80 -5.72 1.43
CA TYR A 20 3.91 -6.26 0.41
C TYR A 20 3.73 -7.77 0.53
N LEU A 21 4.76 -8.53 0.91
CA LEU A 21 4.63 -9.97 1.17
C LEU A 21 3.75 -10.24 2.39
N THR A 22 3.94 -9.51 3.49
CA THR A 22 3.12 -9.66 4.71
C THR A 22 1.66 -9.31 4.42
N ASN A 23 1.41 -8.20 3.73
CA ASN A 23 0.05 -7.82 3.33
C ASN A 23 -0.57 -8.89 2.41
N LYS A 24 0.19 -9.37 1.43
CA LYS A 24 -0.29 -10.42 0.51
C LYS A 24 -0.60 -11.73 1.26
N TYR A 25 0.23 -12.11 2.23
CA TYR A 25 -0.01 -13.27 3.07
C TYR A 25 -1.31 -13.13 3.89
N VAL A 26 -1.49 -12.02 4.61
CA VAL A 26 -2.69 -11.75 5.41
C VAL A 26 -3.95 -11.74 4.52
N LEU A 27 -3.88 -11.07 3.38
CA LEU A 27 -5.04 -10.85 2.51
C LEU A 27 -5.40 -12.08 1.66
N SER A 28 -4.41 -12.82 1.15
CA SER A 28 -4.63 -13.90 0.17
C SER A 28 -4.44 -15.31 0.71
N VAL A 29 -3.64 -15.51 1.76
CA VAL A 29 -3.43 -16.83 2.39
C VAL A 29 -4.35 -16.95 3.59
N LEU A 30 -4.21 -16.06 4.59
CA LEU A 30 -5.12 -16.04 5.75
C LEU A 30 -6.56 -15.61 5.41
N LYS A 31 -6.79 -15.11 4.19
CA LYS A 31 -8.11 -14.64 3.70
C LYS A 31 -8.76 -13.56 4.57
N PHE A 32 -7.95 -12.73 5.24
CA PHE A 32 -8.49 -11.60 6.00
C PHE A 32 -8.88 -10.46 5.05
N THR A 33 -10.02 -10.58 4.39
CA THR A 33 -10.48 -9.67 3.32
C THR A 33 -11.38 -8.55 3.81
N TYR A 34 -11.17 -8.11 5.07
CA TYR A 34 -11.85 -6.99 5.75
C TYR A 34 -10.97 -5.73 5.71
N PRO A 35 -10.92 -5.01 4.58
CA PRO A 35 -9.99 -3.89 4.39
C PRO A 35 -10.22 -2.74 5.36
N THR A 36 -11.44 -2.48 5.84
CA THR A 36 -11.65 -1.37 6.80
C THR A 36 -10.92 -1.63 8.10
N LEU A 37 -10.99 -2.86 8.62
CA LEU A 37 -10.31 -3.27 9.83
C LEU A 37 -8.80 -3.40 9.61
N PHE A 38 -8.38 -4.05 8.52
CA PHE A 38 -6.95 -4.25 8.25
C PHE A 38 -6.22 -2.93 8.01
N GLN A 39 -6.76 -2.06 7.16
CA GLN A 39 -6.15 -0.76 6.89
C GLN A 39 -6.34 0.21 8.06
N GLY A 40 -7.47 0.14 8.77
CA GLY A 40 -7.70 0.90 9.99
C GLY A 40 -6.63 0.57 11.05
N TRP A 41 -6.33 -0.72 11.25
CA TRP A 41 -5.25 -1.16 12.14
C TRP A 41 -3.87 -0.66 11.70
N GLN A 42 -3.50 -0.83 10.43
CA GLN A 42 -2.20 -0.39 9.92
C GLN A 42 -2.00 1.13 10.04
N THR A 43 -3.05 1.91 9.74
CA THR A 43 -3.00 3.37 9.85
C THR A 43 -3.05 3.84 11.30
N LEU A 44 -3.70 3.11 12.21
CA LEU A 44 -3.65 3.36 13.65
C LEU A 44 -2.23 3.16 14.19
N ILE A 45 -1.61 2.00 13.93
CA ILE A 45 -0.24 1.73 14.38
C ILE A 45 0.75 2.73 13.76
N GLY A 46 0.64 3.00 12.45
CA GLY A 46 1.46 3.99 11.78
C GLY A 46 1.30 5.40 12.38
N GLY A 47 0.07 5.83 12.67
CA GLY A 47 -0.24 7.11 13.30
C GLY A 47 0.30 7.22 14.73
N LEU A 48 0.14 6.18 15.55
CA LEU A 48 0.66 6.11 16.92
C LEU A 48 2.20 6.17 16.93
N LEU A 49 2.86 5.34 16.12
CA LEU A 49 4.33 5.32 16.04
C LEU A 49 4.88 6.66 15.55
N LEU A 50 4.20 7.30 14.59
CA LEU A 50 4.60 8.62 14.11
C LEU A 50 4.40 9.70 15.18
N HIS A 51 3.30 9.64 15.93
CA HIS A 51 3.05 10.55 17.04
C HIS A 51 4.09 10.38 18.18
N ILE A 52 4.41 9.15 18.55
CA ILE A 52 5.46 8.85 19.53
C ILE A 52 6.81 9.37 19.03
N SER A 53 7.16 9.11 17.76
CA SER A 53 8.40 9.60 17.15
C SER A 53 8.48 11.12 17.20
N TRP A 54 7.36 11.83 17.02
CA TRP A 54 7.30 13.28 17.17
C TRP A 54 7.53 13.73 18.62
N LYS A 55 6.89 13.08 19.60
CA LYS A 55 7.11 13.37 21.02
C LYS A 55 8.55 13.11 21.49
N LEU A 56 9.23 12.14 20.88
CA LEU A 56 10.63 11.84 21.12
C LEU A 56 11.60 12.77 20.34
N GLY A 57 11.08 13.67 19.49
CA GLY A 57 11.90 14.58 18.69
C GLY A 57 12.61 13.91 17.50
N TRP A 58 12.22 12.70 17.12
CA TRP A 58 12.83 11.98 15.97
C TRP A 58 12.30 12.46 14.63
N VAL A 59 11.10 13.05 14.60
CA VAL A 59 10.48 13.66 13.43
C VAL A 59 9.82 14.98 13.82
N GLU A 60 9.77 15.91 12.88
CA GLU A 60 9.05 17.17 13.05
C GLU A 60 7.66 17.07 12.43
N ILE A 61 6.63 17.47 13.20
CA ILE A 61 5.25 17.60 12.74
C ILE A 61 4.84 19.06 12.97
N ASN A 62 4.61 19.80 11.89
CA ASN A 62 4.35 21.23 11.85
C ASN A 62 2.94 21.51 11.28
N SER A 63 1.90 20.99 11.93
CA SER A 63 0.50 21.09 11.50
C SER A 63 -0.30 22.20 12.20
N ASN A 64 0.30 23.38 12.37
CA ASN A 64 -0.34 24.47 13.14
C ASN A 64 -1.37 25.28 12.35
N SER A 65 -1.46 25.09 11.03
CA SER A 65 -2.41 25.83 10.18
C SER A 65 -3.65 24.98 9.86
N ARG A 66 -4.78 25.31 10.48
CA ARG A 66 -6.09 24.69 10.18
C ARG A 66 -6.43 24.78 8.69
N ALA A 67 -6.09 25.89 8.04
CA ALA A 67 -6.31 26.08 6.61
C ALA A 67 -5.56 25.03 5.78
N LYS A 68 -4.27 24.77 6.08
CA LYS A 68 -3.47 23.74 5.40
C LYS A 68 -4.02 22.33 5.65
N VAL A 69 -4.50 22.04 6.85
CA VAL A 69 -5.12 20.75 7.19
C VAL A 69 -6.40 20.52 6.39
N LEU A 70 -7.31 21.50 6.39
CA LEU A 70 -8.59 21.40 5.66
C LEU A 70 -8.36 21.27 4.14
N ALA A 71 -7.41 22.03 3.62
CA ALA A 71 -6.92 21.94 2.26
C ALA A 71 -6.42 20.54 1.86
N TRP A 72 -5.85 19.79 2.82
CA TRP A 72 -5.30 18.46 2.58
C TRP A 72 -6.34 17.33 2.64
N LEU A 73 -7.53 17.59 3.19
CA LEU A 73 -8.58 16.56 3.34
C LEU A 73 -8.94 15.83 2.04
N PRO A 74 -9.04 16.47 0.86
CA PRO A 74 -9.29 15.75 -0.38
C PRO A 74 -8.17 14.74 -0.72
N SER A 75 -6.90 15.10 -0.46
CA SER A 75 -5.77 14.18 -0.61
C SER A 75 -5.86 13.02 0.38
N SER A 76 -6.22 13.29 1.64
CA SER A 76 -6.44 12.23 2.65
C SER A 76 -7.58 11.29 2.28
N MET A 77 -8.68 11.80 1.69
CA MET A 77 -9.76 10.98 1.17
C MET A 77 -9.29 10.06 0.04
N LEU A 78 -8.50 10.58 -0.92
CA LEU A 78 -7.89 9.76 -1.95
C LEU A 78 -6.93 8.73 -1.38
N PHE A 79 -6.15 9.08 -0.34
CA PHE A 79 -5.28 8.14 0.36
C PHE A 79 -6.06 6.97 0.96
N VAL A 80 -7.22 7.22 1.60
CA VAL A 80 -8.11 6.16 2.08
C VAL A 80 -8.57 5.26 0.92
N GLY A 81 -8.93 5.85 -0.22
CA GLY A 81 -9.24 5.11 -1.44
C GLY A 81 -8.08 4.24 -1.92
N ILE A 82 -6.85 4.75 -1.91
CA ILE A 82 -5.62 4.02 -2.28
C ILE A 82 -5.45 2.77 -1.42
N ILE A 83 -5.49 2.92 -0.09
CA ILE A 83 -5.20 1.82 0.84
C ILE A 83 -6.34 0.79 0.86
N TYR A 84 -7.59 1.24 0.79
CA TYR A 84 -8.77 0.38 0.79
C TYR A 84 -8.86 -0.43 -0.51
N ALA A 85 -8.91 0.26 -1.66
CA ALA A 85 -9.02 -0.40 -2.96
C ALA A 85 -7.75 -1.20 -3.28
N GLY A 86 -6.59 -0.71 -2.85
CA GLY A 86 -5.32 -1.41 -2.97
C GLY A 86 -5.31 -2.75 -2.24
N SER A 87 -5.83 -2.79 -1.01
CA SER A 87 -5.95 -4.04 -0.24
C SER A 87 -6.91 -5.02 -0.88
N ARG A 88 -8.06 -4.54 -1.37
CA ARG A 88 -9.04 -5.38 -2.06
C ARG A 88 -8.48 -5.95 -3.36
N ALA A 89 -7.80 -5.14 -4.16
CA ALA A 89 -7.13 -5.58 -5.37
C ALA A 89 -6.00 -6.58 -5.06
N LEU A 90 -5.13 -6.27 -4.10
CA LEU A 90 -4.00 -7.12 -3.71
C LEU A 90 -4.45 -8.47 -3.15
N SER A 91 -5.62 -8.54 -2.50
CA SER A 91 -6.18 -9.80 -1.98
C SER A 91 -6.53 -10.80 -3.09
N LYS A 92 -6.83 -10.31 -4.31
CA LYS A 92 -7.34 -11.11 -5.43
C LYS A 92 -6.32 -11.27 -6.56
N LEU A 93 -5.63 -10.20 -6.91
CA LEU A 93 -4.68 -10.17 -8.01
C LEU A 93 -3.29 -10.64 -7.57
N SER A 94 -2.54 -11.23 -8.50
CA SER A 94 -1.12 -11.50 -8.27
C SER A 94 -0.34 -10.20 -8.08
N ILE A 95 0.77 -10.24 -7.31
CA ILE A 95 1.61 -9.05 -7.07
C ILE A 95 2.08 -8.39 -8.37
N PRO A 96 2.56 -9.13 -9.41
CA PRO A 96 2.95 -8.52 -10.67
C PRO A 96 1.79 -7.81 -11.38
N VAL A 97 0.61 -8.43 -11.44
CA VAL A 97 -0.60 -7.83 -12.06
C VAL A 97 -1.00 -6.55 -11.33
N PHE A 98 -1.02 -6.60 -9.99
CA PHE A 98 -1.29 -5.44 -9.14
C PHE A 98 -0.32 -4.28 -9.42
N PHE A 99 0.99 -4.55 -9.51
CA PHE A 99 1.99 -3.50 -9.76
C PHE A 99 1.92 -2.92 -11.17
N THR A 100 1.60 -3.72 -12.19
CA THR A 100 1.37 -3.21 -13.56
C THR A 100 0.22 -2.20 -13.56
N LEU A 101 -0.92 -2.56 -12.97
CA LEU A 101 -2.09 -1.67 -12.88
C LEU A 101 -1.82 -0.44 -12.00
N HIS A 102 -1.11 -0.60 -10.89
CA HIS A 102 -0.67 0.52 -10.05
C HIS A 102 0.21 1.51 -10.83
N ASN A 103 1.18 1.00 -11.61
CA ASN A 103 2.07 1.84 -12.40
C ASN A 103 1.31 2.61 -13.50
N ALA A 104 0.20 2.06 -14.01
CA ALA A 104 -0.66 2.76 -14.96
C ALA A 104 -1.30 4.04 -14.40
N SER A 105 -1.24 4.30 -13.08
CA SER A 105 -1.58 5.61 -12.51
C SER A 105 -0.77 6.76 -13.12
N GLU A 106 0.45 6.49 -13.62
CA GLU A 106 1.26 7.50 -14.32
C GLU A 106 0.62 7.97 -15.63
N VAL A 107 -0.24 7.15 -16.25
CA VAL A 107 -1.01 7.55 -17.44
C VAL A 107 -1.95 8.71 -17.11
N ILE A 108 -2.64 8.63 -15.97
CA ILE A 108 -3.54 9.70 -15.49
C ILE A 108 -2.74 10.98 -15.23
N VAL A 109 -1.58 10.87 -14.58
CA VAL A 109 -0.70 12.01 -14.30
C VAL A 109 -0.19 12.63 -15.60
N CYS A 110 0.23 11.82 -16.57
CA CYS A 110 0.71 12.27 -17.87
C CYS A 110 -0.41 12.97 -18.66
N LEU A 111 -1.62 12.40 -18.68
CA LEU A 111 -2.78 12.98 -19.35
C LEU A 111 -3.16 14.33 -18.74
N TYR A 112 -3.21 14.42 -17.42
CA TYR A 112 -3.46 15.68 -16.71
C TYR A 112 -2.42 16.75 -17.07
N GLN A 113 -1.13 16.40 -17.02
CA GLN A 113 -0.05 17.33 -17.35
C GLN A 113 -0.13 17.84 -18.79
N LYS A 114 -0.48 16.95 -19.74
CA LYS A 114 -0.51 17.29 -21.16
C LYS A 114 -1.76 18.09 -21.53
N CYS A 115 -2.93 17.62 -21.10
CA CYS A 115 -4.22 18.14 -21.56
C CYS A 115 -4.74 19.28 -20.70
N ILE A 116 -4.53 19.23 -19.38
CA ILE A 116 -5.07 20.22 -18.45
C ILE A 116 -4.01 21.27 -18.12
N SER A 117 -2.85 20.85 -17.62
CA SER A 117 -1.77 21.79 -17.26
C SER A 117 -0.99 22.34 -18.45
N LYS A 118 -1.17 21.76 -19.64
CA LYS A 118 -0.47 22.14 -20.89
C LYS A 118 1.06 22.20 -20.73
N GLU A 119 1.63 21.35 -19.88
CA GLU A 119 3.07 21.28 -19.64
C GLU A 119 3.81 20.70 -20.85
N LEU A 120 5.05 21.13 -21.07
CA LEU A 120 5.95 20.51 -22.02
C LEU A 120 6.45 19.17 -21.46
N ILE A 121 5.91 18.08 -21.98
CA ILE A 121 6.27 16.71 -21.60
C ILE A 121 7.29 16.15 -22.58
N SER A 122 8.35 15.54 -22.08
CA SER A 122 9.34 14.85 -22.91
C SER A 122 8.71 13.68 -23.68
N SER A 123 9.16 13.45 -24.92
CA SER A 123 8.69 12.34 -25.74
C SER A 123 8.86 10.98 -25.05
N SER A 124 9.93 10.80 -24.28
CA SER A 124 10.18 9.59 -23.48
C SER A 124 9.08 9.30 -22.45
N LYS A 125 8.55 10.34 -21.79
CA LYS A 125 7.49 10.18 -20.78
C LYS A 125 6.15 9.84 -21.44
N ILE A 126 5.88 10.41 -22.62
CA ILE A 126 4.69 10.07 -23.42
C ILE A 126 4.74 8.60 -23.84
N TRP A 127 5.85 8.16 -24.44
CA TRP A 127 6.01 6.76 -24.84
C TRP A 127 5.91 5.80 -23.65
N SER A 128 6.51 6.15 -22.50
CA SER A 128 6.36 5.36 -21.28
C SER A 128 4.91 5.24 -20.82
N ALA A 129 4.14 6.33 -20.87
CA ALA A 129 2.72 6.30 -20.53
C ALA A 129 1.91 5.44 -21.52
N VAL A 130 2.20 5.50 -22.82
CA VAL A 130 1.57 4.65 -23.84
C VAL A 130 1.87 3.17 -23.57
N PHE A 131 3.13 2.81 -23.29
CA PHE A 131 3.48 1.42 -22.94
C PHE A 131 2.77 0.94 -21.67
N LEU A 132 2.66 1.78 -20.65
CA LEU A 132 1.91 1.45 -19.42
C LEU A 132 0.42 1.25 -19.70
N LEU A 133 -0.18 2.09 -20.55
CA LEU A 133 -1.58 1.98 -20.93
C LEU A 133 -1.85 0.68 -21.70
N VAL A 134 -1.01 0.36 -22.69
CA VAL A 134 -1.11 -0.89 -23.45
C VAL A 134 -0.93 -2.09 -22.52
N ALA A 135 0.09 -2.08 -21.66
CA ALA A 135 0.33 -3.16 -20.70
C ALA A 135 -0.87 -3.39 -19.76
N ALA A 136 -1.45 -2.31 -19.22
CA ALA A 136 -2.62 -2.39 -18.35
C ALA A 136 -3.89 -2.84 -19.08
N GLY A 137 -4.09 -2.38 -20.33
CA GLY A 137 -5.26 -2.72 -21.14
C GLY A 137 -5.24 -4.15 -21.68
N CYS A 138 -4.06 -4.69 -22.01
CA CYS A 138 -3.92 -6.07 -22.45
C CYS A 138 -4.00 -7.08 -21.29
N LEU A 139 -3.63 -6.69 -20.07
CA LEU A 139 -3.49 -7.57 -18.91
C LEU A 139 -4.72 -8.46 -18.63
N PRO A 140 -5.97 -7.96 -18.65
CA PRO A 140 -7.16 -8.79 -18.40
C PRO A 140 -7.31 -9.98 -19.35
N PHE A 141 -6.81 -9.88 -20.59
CA PHE A 141 -6.97 -10.91 -21.62
C PHE A 141 -5.92 -12.03 -21.50
N TYR A 142 -4.82 -11.78 -20.79
CA TYR A 142 -3.70 -12.72 -20.66
C TYR A 142 -3.45 -13.18 -19.22
N ASP A 143 -4.24 -12.71 -18.25
CA ASP A 143 -4.14 -13.15 -16.85
C ASP A 143 -4.84 -14.50 -16.66
N SER A 144 -4.06 -15.55 -16.42
CA SER A 144 -4.58 -16.89 -16.11
C SER A 144 -5.33 -16.96 -14.78
N GLN A 145 -5.15 -15.97 -13.90
CA GLN A 145 -5.84 -15.84 -12.61
C GLN A 145 -6.81 -14.66 -12.62
N PHE A 146 -7.43 -14.38 -13.77
CA PHE A 146 -8.37 -13.27 -13.93
C PHE A 146 -9.47 -13.29 -12.85
N ASP A 147 -9.56 -12.19 -12.11
CA ASP A 147 -10.62 -11.94 -11.13
C ASP A 147 -11.26 -10.57 -11.41
N GLN A 148 -12.48 -10.58 -11.93
CA GLN A 148 -13.20 -9.37 -12.32
C GLN A 148 -13.29 -8.33 -11.18
N ALA A 149 -13.55 -8.79 -9.96
CA ALA A 149 -13.65 -7.89 -8.82
C ALA A 149 -12.27 -7.35 -8.41
N GLY A 150 -11.21 -8.15 -8.55
CA GLY A 150 -9.82 -7.73 -8.36
C GLY A 150 -9.43 -6.60 -9.31
N TYR A 151 -9.73 -6.76 -10.60
CA TYR A 151 -9.50 -5.74 -11.62
C TYR A 151 -10.34 -4.48 -11.39
N PHE A 152 -11.61 -4.63 -10.98
CA PHE A 152 -12.46 -3.50 -10.60
C PHE A 152 -11.83 -2.67 -9.45
N TRP A 153 -11.41 -3.34 -8.36
CA TRP A 153 -10.74 -2.65 -7.25
C TRP A 153 -9.39 -2.05 -7.67
N ALA A 154 -8.66 -2.70 -8.57
CA ALA A 154 -7.41 -2.16 -9.12
C ALA A 154 -7.65 -0.89 -9.96
N ALA A 155 -8.76 -0.81 -10.70
CA ALA A 155 -9.16 0.40 -11.43
C ALA A 155 -9.50 1.56 -10.48
N ILE A 156 -10.18 1.31 -9.37
CA ILE A 156 -10.40 2.33 -8.33
C ILE A 156 -9.05 2.76 -7.73
N HIS A 157 -8.20 1.79 -7.37
CA HIS A 157 -6.89 2.05 -6.79
C HIS A 157 -6.01 2.91 -7.72
N LEU A 158 -5.88 2.55 -9.01
CA LEU A 158 -5.05 3.30 -9.95
C LEU A 158 -5.58 4.73 -10.14
N PHE A 159 -6.91 4.91 -10.14
CA PHE A 159 -7.53 6.24 -10.20
C PHE A 159 -7.19 7.06 -8.96
N CYS A 160 -7.36 6.50 -7.76
CA CYS A 160 -7.01 7.19 -6.52
C CYS A 160 -5.51 7.55 -6.45
N VAL A 161 -4.61 6.64 -6.87
CA VAL A 161 -3.17 6.91 -6.92
C VAL A 161 -2.85 8.04 -7.91
N GLY A 162 -3.43 8.02 -9.11
CA GLY A 162 -3.23 9.05 -10.12
C GLY A 162 -3.71 10.42 -9.65
N SER A 163 -4.94 10.48 -9.15
CA SER A 163 -5.55 11.70 -8.60
C SER A 163 -4.78 12.23 -7.39
N TYR A 164 -4.31 11.36 -6.50
CA TYR A 164 -3.51 11.76 -5.34
C TYR A 164 -2.19 12.40 -5.77
N LYS A 165 -1.50 11.83 -6.77
CA LYS A 165 -0.26 12.43 -7.32
C LYS A 165 -0.52 13.79 -7.96
N ILE A 166 -1.66 13.96 -8.64
CA ILE A 166 -2.06 15.23 -9.24
C ILE A 166 -2.29 16.29 -8.16
N LEU A 167 -3.09 15.98 -7.13
CA LEU A 167 -3.32 16.90 -6.01
C LEU A 167 -2.02 17.19 -5.27
N HIS A 168 -1.24 16.17 -4.92
CA HIS A 168 0.05 16.37 -4.27
C HIS A 168 0.98 17.28 -5.11
N LYS A 169 0.97 17.19 -6.45
CA LYS A 169 1.75 18.09 -7.31
C LYS A 169 1.19 19.52 -7.30
N ALA A 170 -0.13 19.68 -7.44
CA ALA A 170 -0.79 20.99 -7.44
C ALA A 170 -0.57 21.75 -6.12
N TRP A 171 -0.48 21.02 -5.02
CA TRP A 171 -0.30 21.57 -3.67
C TRP A 171 1.16 21.65 -3.23
N LYS A 172 2.13 21.33 -4.11
CA LYS A 172 3.57 21.35 -3.80
C LYS A 172 4.07 22.74 -3.35
N SER A 173 3.37 23.81 -3.70
CA SER A 173 3.64 25.19 -3.26
C SER A 173 3.05 25.53 -1.87
N ASN A 174 2.08 24.76 -1.37
CA ASN A 174 1.46 24.94 -0.05
C ASN A 174 2.09 23.96 0.95
N MET A 175 3.17 24.42 1.60
CA MET A 175 4.09 23.60 2.42
C MET A 175 3.45 22.88 3.63
N LEU A 176 3.00 21.64 3.44
CA LEU A 176 3.02 20.60 4.47
C LEU A 176 4.19 19.66 4.16
N SER A 177 4.98 19.28 5.17
CA SER A 177 6.05 18.30 4.96
C SER A 177 5.48 16.93 4.60
N ASP A 178 6.28 16.05 3.99
CA ASP A 178 5.85 14.67 3.70
C ASP A 178 5.38 13.93 4.97
N ILE A 179 6.01 14.24 6.11
CA ILE A 179 5.65 13.68 7.42
C ILE A 179 4.30 14.24 7.90
N ASP A 180 4.05 15.54 7.76
CA ASP A 180 2.76 16.16 8.10
C ASP A 180 1.62 15.55 7.28
N GLN A 181 1.81 15.46 5.97
CA GLN A 181 0.84 14.88 5.05
C GLN A 181 0.50 13.45 5.44
N GLN A 182 1.52 12.64 5.75
CA GLN A 182 1.33 11.26 6.14
C GLN A 182 0.65 11.10 7.51
N TYR A 183 0.98 11.97 8.47
CA TYR A 183 0.33 12.00 9.77
C TYR A 183 -1.17 12.32 9.64
N LEU A 184 -1.52 13.34 8.83
CA LEU A 184 -2.91 13.67 8.53
C LEU A 184 -3.63 12.54 7.81
N ASN A 185 -2.97 11.91 6.83
CA ASN A 185 -3.51 10.75 6.14
C ASN A 185 -3.83 9.60 7.10
N TYR A 186 -2.97 9.31 8.08
CA TYR A 186 -3.21 8.27 9.08
C TYR A 186 -4.39 8.60 9.99
N ILE A 187 -4.44 9.81 10.58
CA ILE A 187 -5.56 10.22 11.45
C ILE A 187 -6.89 10.15 10.69
N PHE A 188 -6.92 10.74 9.50
CA PHE A 188 -8.13 10.76 8.67
C PHE A 188 -8.56 9.34 8.28
N SER A 189 -7.61 8.46 7.95
CA SER A 189 -7.89 7.07 7.62
C SER A 189 -8.48 6.30 8.79
N VAL A 190 -7.93 6.45 10.00
CA VAL A 190 -8.45 5.77 11.20
C VAL A 190 -9.90 6.16 11.43
N VAL A 191 -10.21 7.47 11.38
CA VAL A 191 -11.56 7.97 11.60
C VAL A 191 -12.51 7.45 10.51
N LEU A 192 -12.17 7.64 9.24
CA LEU A 192 -13.06 7.28 8.13
C LEU A 192 -13.27 5.76 8.03
N LEU A 193 -12.21 4.96 8.19
CA LEU A 193 -12.31 3.50 8.13
C LEU A 193 -13.05 2.92 9.34
N ALA A 194 -12.92 3.52 10.53
CA ALA A 194 -13.73 3.13 11.68
C ALA A 194 -15.22 3.34 11.40
N PHE A 195 -15.61 4.51 10.88
CA PHE A 195 -17.00 4.76 10.49
C PHE A 195 -17.47 3.86 9.34
N ALA A 196 -16.61 3.58 8.37
CA ALA A 196 -16.93 2.71 7.24
C ALA A 196 -17.05 1.23 7.64
N SER A 197 -16.45 0.80 8.74
CA SER A 197 -16.43 -0.62 9.16
C SER A 197 -17.82 -1.20 9.47
N HIS A 198 -18.76 -0.36 9.92
CA HIS A 198 -20.13 -0.76 10.18
C HIS A 198 -20.93 -0.99 8.87
N PRO A 199 -21.08 -0.01 7.96
CA PRO A 199 -21.83 -0.20 6.72
C PRO A 199 -21.18 -1.18 5.73
N THR A 200 -19.86 -1.40 5.79
CA THR A 200 -19.23 -2.45 4.97
C THR A 200 -19.49 -3.86 5.52
N GLY A 201 -20.02 -3.98 6.74
CA GLY A 201 -20.24 -5.27 7.41
C GLY A 201 -18.96 -5.91 7.95
N ASP A 202 -17.79 -5.30 7.77
CA ASP A 202 -16.50 -5.84 8.20
C ASP A 202 -16.47 -6.05 9.73
N LEU A 203 -17.05 -5.11 10.50
CA LEU A 203 -17.06 -5.17 11.96
C LEU A 203 -17.76 -6.42 12.52
N PHE A 204 -18.85 -6.85 11.90
CA PHE A 204 -19.58 -8.05 12.34
C PHE A 204 -18.97 -9.31 11.73
N SER A 205 -18.57 -9.25 10.46
CA SER A 205 -18.01 -10.39 9.74
C SER A 205 -16.68 -10.87 10.32
N VAL A 206 -15.93 -9.99 11.00
CA VAL A 206 -14.65 -10.35 11.65
C VAL A 206 -14.85 -11.37 12.77
N LEU A 207 -16.00 -11.39 13.44
CA LEU A 207 -16.29 -12.29 14.56
C LEU A 207 -16.38 -13.75 14.10
N GLU A 208 -16.75 -13.97 12.84
CA GLU A 208 -16.84 -15.28 12.21
C GLU A 208 -15.52 -15.69 11.52
N PHE A 209 -14.48 -14.84 11.57
CA PHE A 209 -13.24 -15.09 10.87
C PHE A 209 -12.48 -16.29 11.50
N PRO A 210 -12.22 -17.37 10.73
CA PRO A 210 -11.71 -18.63 11.29
C PRO A 210 -10.30 -18.52 11.88
N PHE A 211 -9.50 -17.54 11.43
CA PHE A 211 -8.14 -17.34 11.94
C PHE A 211 -8.05 -16.21 12.98
N LEU A 212 -9.18 -15.67 13.46
CA LEU A 212 -9.20 -14.53 14.36
C LEU A 212 -8.33 -14.76 15.60
N TYR A 213 -8.37 -15.96 16.17
CA TYR A 213 -7.63 -16.33 17.38
C TYR A 213 -6.25 -16.94 17.12
N PHE A 214 -5.79 -17.01 15.86
CA PHE A 214 -4.53 -17.67 15.52
C PHE A 214 -3.35 -16.73 15.74
N TYR A 215 -2.28 -17.24 16.36
CA TYR A 215 -1.08 -16.45 16.61
C TYR A 215 -0.46 -15.92 15.30
N ARG A 216 -0.47 -16.71 14.23
CA ARG A 216 0.03 -16.32 12.90
C ARG A 216 -0.71 -15.10 12.33
N PHE A 217 -2.02 -15.02 12.57
CA PHE A 217 -2.82 -13.87 12.16
C PHE A 217 -2.41 -12.62 12.96
N HIS A 218 -2.38 -12.71 14.28
CA HIS A 218 -1.97 -11.59 15.15
C HIS A 218 -0.55 -11.10 14.87
N THR A 219 0.41 -12.00 14.76
CA THR A 219 1.81 -11.64 14.48
C THR A 219 1.94 -11.01 13.10
N SER A 220 1.23 -11.51 12.09
CA SER A 220 1.24 -10.93 10.74
C SER A 220 0.56 -9.56 10.69
N CYS A 221 -0.59 -9.38 11.35
CA CYS A 221 -1.26 -8.08 11.46
C CYS A 221 -0.40 -7.07 12.22
N CYS A 222 0.20 -7.47 13.33
CA CYS A 222 1.14 -6.65 14.10
C CYS A 222 2.33 -6.25 13.22
N ALA A 223 3.03 -7.22 12.62
CA ALA A 223 4.16 -6.99 11.74
C ALA A 223 3.79 -6.06 10.58
N SER A 224 2.61 -6.21 9.98
CA SER A 224 2.16 -5.37 8.87
C SER A 224 2.06 -3.88 9.25
N GLY A 225 1.63 -3.56 10.47
CA GLY A 225 1.56 -2.18 10.96
C GLY A 225 2.95 -1.55 11.15
N PHE A 226 3.86 -2.28 11.79
CA PHE A 226 5.25 -1.84 11.99
C PHE A 226 6.00 -1.71 10.66
N LEU A 227 5.89 -2.71 9.78
CA LEU A 227 6.51 -2.70 8.46
C LEU A 227 6.01 -1.52 7.62
N GLY A 228 4.70 -1.23 7.66
CA GLY A 228 4.13 -0.04 7.01
C GLY A 228 4.74 1.27 7.49
N PHE A 229 4.94 1.42 8.81
CA PHE A 229 5.61 2.58 9.40
C PHE A 229 7.08 2.70 8.97
N PHE A 230 7.85 1.61 9.02
CA PHE A 230 9.26 1.63 8.62
C PHE A 230 9.44 1.84 7.11
N LEU A 231 8.55 1.28 6.29
CA LEU A 231 8.51 1.55 4.85
C LEU A 231 8.26 3.04 4.60
N MET A 232 7.31 3.65 5.30
CA MET A 232 7.04 5.08 5.21
C MET A 232 8.27 5.93 5.57
N LEU A 233 8.91 5.68 6.71
CA LEU A 233 10.10 6.43 7.13
C LEU A 233 11.27 6.24 6.17
N SER A 234 11.51 5.00 5.71
CA SER A 234 12.57 4.71 4.74
C SER A 234 12.30 5.37 3.39
N SER A 235 11.04 5.47 2.96
CA SER A 235 10.63 6.19 1.74
C SER A 235 10.95 7.69 1.83
N VAL A 236 10.59 8.33 2.94
CA VAL A 236 10.89 9.76 3.17
C VAL A 236 12.42 9.99 3.22
N LYS A 237 13.15 9.14 3.95
CA LYS A 237 14.62 9.21 4.00
C LYS A 237 15.26 8.97 2.64
N LEU A 238 14.74 8.06 1.84
CA LEU A 238 15.23 7.79 0.49
C LEU A 238 15.02 9.02 -0.41
N LYS A 239 13.83 9.61 -0.37
CA LYS A 239 13.48 10.81 -1.14
C LYS A 239 14.34 12.02 -0.76
N ASN A 240 14.58 12.25 0.53
CA ASN A 240 15.32 13.43 1.00
C ASN A 240 16.84 13.30 0.82
N ASN A 241 17.39 12.08 0.88
CA ASN A 241 18.84 11.87 0.86
C ASN A 241 19.41 11.53 -0.53
N MET A 242 18.57 11.15 -1.51
CA MET A 242 19.03 10.67 -2.82
C MET A 242 18.64 11.61 -3.96
N ALA A 243 19.43 11.57 -5.05
CA ALA A 243 19.05 12.24 -6.28
C ALA A 243 17.77 11.59 -6.86
N PRO A 244 16.90 12.35 -7.55
CA PRO A 244 15.64 11.82 -8.09
C PRO A 244 15.80 10.56 -8.95
N ALA A 245 16.89 10.48 -9.73
CA ALA A 245 17.20 9.31 -10.55
C ALA A 245 17.51 8.07 -9.71
N GLN A 246 18.30 8.23 -8.64
CA GLN A 246 18.65 7.14 -7.71
C GLN A 246 17.43 6.67 -6.92
N HIS A 247 16.61 7.60 -6.42
CA HIS A 247 15.35 7.27 -5.75
C HIS A 247 14.42 6.45 -6.66
N THR A 248 14.27 6.86 -7.92
CA THR A 248 13.47 6.13 -8.92
C THR A 248 14.05 4.75 -9.21
N ALA A 249 15.37 4.62 -9.31
CA ALA A 249 16.04 3.34 -9.52
C ALA A 249 15.75 2.35 -8.37
N TRP A 250 15.84 2.79 -7.10
CA TRP A 250 15.53 1.93 -5.96
C TRP A 250 14.06 1.49 -5.93
N ILE A 251 13.11 2.37 -6.27
CA ILE A 251 11.70 1.99 -6.43
C ILE A 251 11.53 0.96 -7.54
N PHE A 252 12.23 1.13 -8.66
CA PHE A 252 12.22 0.17 -9.76
C PHE A 252 12.76 -1.19 -9.33
N PHE A 253 13.83 -1.26 -8.54
CA PHE A 253 14.36 -2.52 -8.03
C PHE A 253 13.42 -3.24 -7.05
N ALA A 254 12.73 -2.50 -6.17
CA ALA A 254 11.89 -3.11 -5.13
C ALA A 254 10.67 -3.89 -5.69
N LYS A 255 10.05 -3.41 -6.78
CA LYS A 255 8.79 -3.98 -7.31
C LYS A 255 8.96 -5.39 -7.92
N PRO A 256 9.89 -5.63 -8.86
CA PRO A 256 10.11 -6.96 -9.45
C PRO A 256 10.51 -8.00 -8.41
N SER A 257 11.41 -7.65 -7.48
CA SER A 257 11.85 -8.54 -6.40
C SER A 257 10.67 -9.07 -5.60
N THR A 258 9.69 -8.22 -5.31
CA THR A 258 8.50 -8.63 -4.55
C THR A 258 7.64 -9.66 -5.29
N GLY A 259 7.45 -9.48 -6.60
CA GLY A 259 6.71 -10.44 -7.42
C GLY A 259 7.42 -11.79 -7.57
N TRP A 260 8.75 -11.81 -7.58
CA TRP A 260 9.55 -13.03 -7.67
C TRP A 260 9.56 -13.79 -6.33
N THR A 261 9.85 -13.11 -5.23
CA THR A 261 9.88 -13.72 -3.90
C THR A 261 8.53 -14.31 -3.51
N TRP A 262 7.41 -13.64 -3.85
CA TRP A 262 6.08 -14.21 -3.60
C TRP A 262 5.84 -15.52 -4.36
N ARG A 263 6.27 -15.61 -5.63
CA ARG A 263 6.12 -16.85 -6.41
C ARG A 263 6.87 -18.01 -5.76
N SER A 264 8.05 -17.76 -5.20
CA SER A 264 8.82 -18.78 -4.47
C SER A 264 8.17 -19.18 -3.15
N LEU A 265 7.59 -18.23 -2.40
CA LEU A 265 7.04 -18.47 -1.06
C LEU A 265 5.60 -19.00 -1.06
N ALA A 266 4.79 -18.70 -2.08
CA ALA A 266 3.36 -18.95 -2.08
C ALA A 266 2.99 -20.45 -2.02
N GLY A 267 3.84 -21.33 -2.55
CA GLY A 267 3.65 -22.78 -2.43
C GLY A 267 3.83 -23.26 -0.99
N LEU A 268 4.97 -22.90 -0.38
CA LEU A 268 5.33 -23.27 0.99
C LEU A 268 4.31 -22.76 2.02
N LEU A 269 3.91 -21.48 1.91
CA LEU A 269 2.97 -20.87 2.86
C LEU A 269 1.56 -21.48 2.79
N ARG A 270 1.16 -22.00 1.62
CA ARG A 270 -0.16 -22.62 1.43
C ARG A 270 -0.18 -24.06 1.98
N GLU A 271 0.91 -24.80 1.83
CA GLU A 271 1.05 -26.13 2.44
C GLU A 271 1.06 -26.05 3.97
N ASP A 272 1.80 -25.10 4.54
CA ASP A 272 1.83 -24.88 5.99
C ASP A 272 0.45 -24.56 6.59
N GLU A 273 -0.37 -23.78 5.88
CA GLU A 273 -1.75 -23.48 6.30
C GLU A 273 -2.62 -24.74 6.29
N HIS A 274 -2.55 -25.55 5.22
CA HIS A 274 -3.30 -26.81 5.12
C HIS A 274 -2.91 -27.81 6.20
N ILE A 275 -1.63 -27.87 6.57
CA ILE A 275 -1.13 -28.72 7.66
C ILE A 275 -1.70 -28.26 9.00
N GLU A 276 -1.71 -26.96 9.25
CA GLU A 276 -2.17 -26.41 10.53
C GLU A 276 -3.70 -26.48 10.69
N LYS A 277 -4.44 -26.21 9.60
CA LYS A 277 -5.89 -26.45 9.57
C LYS A 277 -6.23 -27.91 9.85
N ARG A 278 -5.44 -28.87 9.34
CA ARG A 278 -5.61 -30.30 9.64
C ARG A 278 -5.28 -30.68 11.09
N ARG A 279 -4.29 -30.04 11.73
CA ARG A 279 -4.00 -30.28 13.16
C ARG A 279 -5.15 -29.84 14.06
N ASN A 280 -5.83 -28.75 13.73
CA ASN A 280 -6.87 -28.17 14.57
C ASN A 280 -8.30 -28.67 14.25
N ILE A 281 -8.53 -29.35 13.11
CA ILE A 281 -9.78 -30.09 12.84
C ILE A 281 -9.85 -31.42 13.62
N LYS A 282 -8.80 -31.81 14.36
CA LYS A 282 -8.92 -32.86 15.39
C LYS A 282 -9.24 -32.26 16.76
N PRO A 283 -10.51 -32.27 17.19
CA PRO A 283 -10.82 -32.34 18.60
C PRO A 283 -11.42 -33.71 18.95
N THR A 284 -10.95 -34.27 20.08
CA THR A 284 -11.75 -35.09 21.00
C THR A 284 -12.43 -36.37 20.44
N SER A 285 -11.65 -37.38 20.05
CA SER A 285 -12.10 -38.78 20.15
C SER A 285 -11.04 -39.60 20.89
N CYS A 286 -11.04 -39.43 22.21
CA CYS A 286 -10.49 -40.34 23.20
C CYS A 286 -10.87 -39.77 24.56
N LYS A 287 -12.13 -39.98 24.95
CA LYS A 287 -12.45 -40.12 26.38
C LYS A 287 -12.78 -41.60 26.55
N HIS A 288 -11.95 -42.23 27.39
CA HIS A 288 -12.09 -43.58 27.90
C HIS A 288 -13.44 -43.80 28.58
#